data_AF-A0A6I8U3R2-F1
#
_entry.id   AF-A0A6I8U3R2-F1
#
_cell.length_a   1.000
_cell.length_b   1.000
_cell.length_c   1.000
_cell.angle_alpha   90.00
_cell.angle_beta   90.00
_cell.angle_gamma   90.00
#
_symmetry.space_group_name_H-M   'P 1'
#
loop_
_entity.id
_entity.type
_entity.pdbx_description
1 polymer ?
#
loop_
_entity_poly.entity_id
_entity_poly.type
_entity_poly.pdbx_seq_one_letter_code
_entity_poly.pdbx_strand_id
1 'polypeptide(L)'
;MRYNDLELDVAAYDYMTAGCSNYQCKRQNMSLPCIKTLKKHISSHTEDTREGILMIAPLVKYLKAHDYPMRVVLSEDGTPVSPNPEYDCKTDSIRGLVAPLNENGMPKQDLFIASSVAKLINDLDTYTVGEYLYTILATPLVPKASPFCIFYMCTDNKFTHEDVLRRWRYIETQLANAGITVVANASDGDPRLLTAMKCRTGLPREAPCKVYGPHFVAELGDDALCIQDSIHLINKLRHSLLDPKKHMYLGNFTIASSLLKQMMDYGDKSVHKLNPSDLNPLDKMKFDPSIKLMSSELIEHLGEVVPGSNGTVAYLKVMRLIYQAFIEENIPPKTRITAIWALPKPACRTSVPSTCCERCTCLGPR
;
A
#
# COMPACT_ATOMS: atom_id res chain seq x y z
N MET A 1 4.14 41.24 -22.53
CA MET A 1 3.15 40.35 -23.17
C MET A 1 2.17 39.90 -22.08
N ARG A 2 0.87 40.05 -22.30
CA ARG A 2 -0.15 39.43 -21.43
C ARG A 2 -0.46 38.08 -22.03
N TYR A 3 -0.35 37.03 -21.22
CA TYR A 3 -0.69 35.67 -21.63
C TYR A 3 -2.16 35.41 -21.29
N ASN A 4 -2.85 34.64 -22.12
CA ASN A 4 -4.18 34.13 -21.82
C ASN A 4 -4.10 32.85 -20.96
N ASP A 5 -5.23 32.38 -20.44
CA ASP A 5 -5.27 31.22 -19.54
C ASP A 5 -4.79 29.94 -20.22
N LEU A 6 -5.14 29.71 -21.50
CA LEU A 6 -4.69 28.54 -22.25
C LEU A 6 -3.16 28.51 -22.41
N GLU A 7 -2.54 29.66 -22.71
CA GLU A 7 -1.09 29.78 -22.80
C GLU A 7 -0.42 29.49 -21.45
N LEU A 8 -1.03 29.94 -20.35
CA LEU A 8 -0.54 29.68 -18.99
C LEU A 8 -0.72 28.22 -18.59
N ASP A 9 -1.81 27.57 -19.00
CA ASP A 9 -2.07 26.15 -18.75
C ASP A 9 -1.09 25.25 -19.50
N VAL A 10 -0.85 25.53 -20.78
CA VAL A 10 0.15 24.80 -21.58
C VAL A 10 1.55 24.98 -21.01
N ALA A 11 1.90 26.22 -20.63
CA ALA A 11 3.17 26.50 -19.98
C ALA A 11 3.29 25.79 -18.62
N ALA A 12 2.19 25.70 -17.85
CA ALA A 12 2.18 25.08 -16.53
C ALA A 12 2.35 23.58 -16.67
N TYR A 13 1.65 22.97 -17.62
CA TYR A 13 1.82 21.57 -17.98
C TYR A 13 3.27 21.27 -18.36
N ASP A 14 3.87 22.02 -19.30
CA ASP A 14 5.26 21.81 -19.71
C ASP A 14 6.24 21.98 -18.55
N TYR A 15 6.05 22.99 -17.70
CA TYR A 15 6.87 23.19 -16.50
C TYR A 15 6.77 22.03 -15.51
N MET A 16 5.57 21.50 -15.27
CA MET A 16 5.33 20.40 -14.34
C MET A 16 5.86 19.06 -14.88
N THR A 17 5.71 18.80 -16.19
CA THR A 17 6.13 17.52 -16.79
C THR A 17 7.60 17.49 -17.17
N ALA A 18 8.15 18.60 -17.68
CA ALA A 18 9.51 18.67 -18.19
C ALA A 18 10.52 19.20 -17.16
N GLY A 19 10.03 19.85 -16.10
CA GLY A 19 10.83 20.39 -15.01
C GLY A 19 11.38 21.80 -15.29
N CYS A 20 11.80 22.47 -14.20
CA CYS A 20 12.23 23.86 -14.20
C CYS A 20 13.37 24.15 -15.19
N SER A 21 14.41 23.31 -15.19
CA SER A 21 15.59 23.54 -16.05
C SER A 21 15.25 23.48 -17.54
N ASN A 22 14.41 22.53 -17.95
CA ASN A 22 13.97 22.41 -19.35
C ASN A 22 13.09 23.61 -19.74
N TYR A 23 12.12 23.95 -18.88
CA TYR A 23 11.26 25.10 -19.12
C TYR A 23 12.06 26.42 -19.24
N GLN A 24 13.07 26.62 -18.40
CA GLN A 24 13.97 27.78 -18.48
C GLN A 24 14.75 27.81 -19.80
N CYS A 25 15.29 26.67 -20.24
CA CYS A 25 15.98 26.55 -21.53
C CYS A 25 15.05 26.92 -22.70
N LYS A 26 13.83 26.37 -22.73
CA LYS A 26 12.83 26.72 -23.76
C LYS A 26 12.48 28.20 -23.72
N ARG A 27 12.27 28.77 -22.53
CA ARG A 27 11.93 30.19 -22.36
C ARG A 27 13.02 31.14 -22.84
N GLN A 28 14.30 30.75 -22.81
CA GLN A 28 15.37 31.55 -23.39
C GLN A 28 15.29 31.62 -24.91
N ASN A 29 14.67 30.63 -25.55
CA ASN A 29 14.57 30.48 -27.00
C ASN A 29 13.16 30.75 -27.56
N MET A 30 12.15 30.90 -26.69
CA MET A 30 10.74 31.02 -27.04
C MET A 30 10.04 32.06 -26.15
N SER A 31 8.96 32.65 -26.66
CA SER A 31 8.15 33.63 -25.90
C SER A 31 7.24 32.95 -24.88
N LEU A 32 7.82 32.44 -23.78
CA LEU A 32 7.09 31.73 -22.71
C LEU A 32 6.90 32.58 -21.44
N PRO A 33 5.81 32.34 -20.67
CA PRO A 33 5.56 32.98 -19.39
C PRO A 33 6.74 32.85 -18.42
N CYS A 34 6.99 33.90 -17.63
CA CYS A 34 8.01 33.81 -16.60
C CYS A 34 7.57 32.90 -15.46
N ILE A 35 8.53 32.26 -14.79
CA ILE A 35 8.27 31.29 -13.71
C ILE A 35 7.45 31.93 -12.59
N LYS A 36 7.66 33.21 -12.27
CA LYS A 36 6.88 33.90 -11.24
C LYS A 36 5.40 33.99 -11.62
N THR A 37 5.10 34.36 -12.86
CA THR A 37 3.72 34.37 -13.39
C THR A 37 3.14 32.96 -13.38
N LEU A 38 3.94 31.97 -13.80
CA LEU A 38 3.50 30.59 -13.86
C LEU A 38 3.19 30.00 -12.49
N LYS A 39 4.06 30.21 -11.50
CA LYS A 39 3.82 29.78 -10.11
C LYS A 39 2.59 30.45 -9.52
N LYS A 40 2.33 31.72 -9.87
CA LYS A 40 1.10 32.41 -9.45
C LYS A 40 -0.14 31.77 -10.09
N HIS A 41 -0.08 31.45 -11.38
CA HIS A 41 -1.15 30.77 -12.11
C HIS A 41 -1.44 29.38 -11.56
N ILE A 42 -0.39 28.58 -11.31
CA ILE A 42 -0.53 27.26 -10.68
C ILE A 42 -1.18 27.43 -9.30
N SER A 43 -0.67 28.35 -8.48
CA SER A 43 -1.18 28.60 -7.14
C SER A 43 -2.64 29.05 -7.10
N SER A 44 -3.18 29.67 -8.16
CA SER A 44 -4.61 30.04 -8.21
C SER A 44 -5.52 28.89 -8.62
N HIS A 45 -4.96 27.82 -9.17
CA HIS A 45 -5.68 26.62 -9.61
C HIS A 45 -5.44 25.40 -8.71
N THR A 46 -4.53 25.50 -7.75
CA THR A 46 -4.27 24.47 -6.73
C THR A 46 -4.92 24.83 -5.40
N GLU A 47 -5.47 23.84 -4.73
CA GLU A 47 -5.93 23.98 -3.35
C GLU A 47 -4.73 23.91 -2.41
N ASP A 48 -4.66 24.82 -1.43
CA ASP A 48 -3.55 24.84 -0.47
C ASP A 48 -3.67 23.65 0.49
N THR A 49 -2.66 22.79 0.48
CA THR A 49 -2.62 21.63 1.37
C THR A 49 -1.91 22.01 2.66
N ARG A 50 -2.55 21.76 3.80
CA ARG A 50 -1.99 22.02 5.13
C ARG A 50 -1.78 20.72 5.89
N GLU A 51 -0.67 20.65 6.61
CA GLU A 51 -0.31 19.48 7.40
C GLU A 51 -1.35 19.25 8.50
N GLY A 52 -1.79 18.01 8.66
CA GLY A 52 -2.77 17.65 9.68
C GLY A 52 -4.21 18.07 9.39
N ILE A 53 -4.49 18.67 8.23
CA ILE A 53 -5.83 19.12 7.83
C ILE A 53 -6.40 18.16 6.78
N LEU A 54 -7.64 17.74 7.00
CA LEU A 54 -8.36 16.82 6.12
C LEU A 54 -9.08 17.59 5.00
N MET A 55 -8.74 17.30 3.75
CA MET A 55 -9.17 18.03 2.55
C MET A 55 -10.52 17.55 2.01
N ILE A 56 -11.58 17.62 2.83
CA ILE A 56 -12.92 17.13 2.47
C ILE A 56 -13.58 17.93 1.35
N ALA A 57 -13.69 19.27 1.51
CA ALA A 57 -14.35 20.11 0.51
C ALA A 57 -13.61 20.11 -0.85
N PRO A 58 -12.26 20.18 -0.89
CA PRO A 58 -11.49 19.96 -2.11
C PRO A 58 -11.76 18.61 -2.79
N LEU A 59 -11.83 17.52 -2.03
CA LEU A 59 -12.16 16.19 -2.58
C LEU A 59 -13.57 16.18 -3.21
N VAL A 60 -14.57 16.75 -2.54
CA VAL A 60 -15.94 16.85 -3.07
C VAL A 60 -15.95 17.61 -4.41
N LYS A 61 -15.23 18.73 -4.48
CA LYS A 61 -15.09 19.52 -5.71
C LYS A 61 -14.40 18.71 -6.81
N TYR A 62 -13.33 17.99 -6.48
CA TYR A 62 -12.60 17.12 -7.40
C TYR A 62 -13.50 16.02 -7.98
N LEU A 63 -14.25 15.31 -7.14
CA LEU A 63 -15.14 14.24 -7.59
C LEU A 63 -16.25 14.77 -8.50
N LYS A 64 -16.89 15.89 -8.14
CA LYS A 64 -17.93 16.52 -8.95
C LYS A 64 -17.42 17.06 -10.27
N ALA A 65 -16.24 17.68 -10.29
CA ALA A 65 -15.66 18.27 -11.50
C ALA A 65 -15.33 17.22 -12.58
N HIS A 66 -15.10 15.97 -12.18
CA HIS A 66 -14.75 14.87 -13.08
C HIS A 66 -15.89 13.86 -13.28
N ASP A 67 -17.09 14.14 -12.76
CA ASP A 67 -18.24 13.22 -12.79
C ASP A 67 -17.91 11.83 -12.20
N TYR A 68 -17.08 11.81 -11.14
CA TYR A 68 -16.73 10.57 -10.44
C TYR A 68 -17.78 10.21 -9.38
N PRO A 69 -17.97 8.91 -9.09
CA PRO A 69 -18.86 8.49 -8.03
C PRO A 69 -18.36 9.01 -6.67
N MET A 70 -19.30 9.31 -5.76
CA MET A 70 -19.02 9.65 -4.37
C MET A 70 -18.61 8.42 -3.54
N ARG A 71 -17.73 7.58 -4.10
CA ARG A 71 -17.24 6.34 -3.51
C ARG A 71 -15.74 6.23 -3.75
N VAL A 72 -14.98 6.12 -2.66
CA VAL A 72 -13.51 6.16 -2.71
C VAL A 72 -12.90 5.00 -1.95
N VAL A 73 -11.69 4.62 -2.35
CA VAL A 73 -10.76 3.79 -1.57
C VAL A 73 -9.73 4.72 -0.96
N LEU A 74 -9.49 4.58 0.34
CA LEU A 74 -8.41 5.28 1.02
C LEU A 74 -7.16 4.41 0.98
N SER A 75 -6.03 4.98 0.58
CA SER A 75 -4.73 4.29 0.58
C SER A 75 -3.74 5.10 1.38
N GLU A 76 -3.07 4.46 2.34
CA GLU A 76 -2.13 5.14 3.23
C GLU A 76 -0.75 4.51 3.22
N ASP A 77 0.27 5.36 3.23
CA ASP A 77 1.67 4.98 3.27
C ASP A 77 2.55 6.12 3.81
N GLY A 78 3.74 5.78 4.29
CA GLY A 78 4.74 6.71 4.79
C GLY A 78 6.02 6.69 3.95
N THR A 79 6.40 7.84 3.40
CA THR A 79 7.69 7.98 2.71
C THR A 79 8.72 8.63 3.64
N PRO A 80 9.97 8.13 3.71
CA PRO A 80 11.04 8.84 4.39
C PRO A 80 11.23 10.25 3.82
N VAL A 81 11.50 11.21 4.69
CA VAL A 81 11.84 12.59 4.31
C VAL A 81 13.16 13.01 4.96
N SER A 82 13.86 13.95 4.34
CA SER A 82 15.04 14.55 4.96
C SER A 82 14.61 15.43 6.14
N PRO A 83 15.21 15.26 7.33
CA PRO A 83 14.83 16.03 8.51
C PRO A 83 15.27 17.49 8.34
N ASN A 84 14.33 18.34 7.93
CA ASN A 84 14.56 19.77 7.75
C ASN A 84 13.32 20.56 8.19
N PRO A 85 13.20 20.92 9.48
CA PRO A 85 12.15 21.83 9.91
C PRO A 85 12.27 23.18 9.21
N GLU A 86 11.16 23.65 8.66
CA GLU A 86 11.13 24.90 7.88
C GLU A 86 10.07 25.84 8.43
N TYR A 87 10.38 27.13 8.45
CA TYR A 87 9.39 28.17 8.75
C TYR A 87 8.58 28.48 7.50
N ASP A 88 7.26 28.35 7.60
CA ASP A 88 6.32 28.77 6.57
C ASP A 88 5.75 30.16 6.89
N CYS A 89 6.16 31.14 6.11
CA CYS A 89 5.68 32.51 6.20
C CYS A 89 4.20 32.69 5.85
N LYS A 90 3.57 31.75 5.13
CA LYS A 90 2.15 31.88 4.75
C LYS A 90 1.22 31.60 5.92
N THR A 91 1.54 30.59 6.72
CA THR A 91 0.77 30.15 7.88
C THR A 91 1.37 30.63 9.20
N ASP A 92 2.51 31.32 9.15
CA ASP A 92 3.29 31.76 10.30
C ASP A 92 3.52 30.59 11.28
N SER A 93 4.12 29.50 10.78
CA SER A 93 4.28 28.25 11.53
C SER A 93 5.53 27.47 11.15
N ILE A 94 6.03 26.62 12.05
CA ILE A 94 7.05 25.62 11.71
C ILE A 94 6.38 24.39 11.08
N ARG A 95 6.95 23.91 9.98
CA ARG A 95 6.61 22.62 9.33
C ARG A 95 7.75 21.62 9.57
N GLY A 96 7.42 20.33 9.57
CA GLY A 96 8.43 19.26 9.69
C GLY A 96 8.66 18.75 11.12
N LEU A 97 7.92 19.25 12.11
CA LEU A 97 7.89 18.71 13.47
C LEU A 97 6.72 17.73 13.63
N VAL A 98 6.88 16.74 14.51
CA VAL A 98 5.84 15.75 14.79
C VAL A 98 4.88 16.28 15.84
N ALA A 99 3.65 16.59 15.43
CA ALA A 99 2.59 16.97 16.35
C ALA A 99 2.08 15.75 17.14
N PRO A 100 1.81 15.87 18.46
CA PRO A 100 1.11 14.85 19.21
C PRO A 100 -0.26 14.55 18.61
N LEU A 101 -0.68 13.30 18.67
CA LEU A 101 -2.01 12.90 18.21
C LEU A 101 -3.08 13.26 19.24
N ASN A 102 -4.27 13.64 18.74
CA ASN A 102 -5.46 13.89 19.54
C ASN A 102 -6.28 12.60 19.74
N GLU A 103 -7.44 12.72 20.37
CA GLU A 103 -8.34 11.59 20.65
C GLU A 103 -8.84 10.87 19.38
N ASN A 104 -8.80 11.52 18.22
CA ASN A 104 -9.20 10.97 16.93
C ASN A 104 -8.03 10.33 16.17
N GLY A 105 -6.84 10.21 16.77
CA GLY A 105 -5.65 9.70 16.09
C GLY A 105 -5.10 10.65 15.00
N MET A 106 -5.57 11.90 14.98
CA MET A 106 -5.14 12.98 14.09
C MET A 106 -4.12 13.86 14.80
N PRO A 107 -3.15 14.48 14.10
CA PRO A 107 -2.23 15.42 14.71
C PRO A 107 -2.98 16.64 15.27
N LYS A 108 -2.52 17.17 16.41
CA LYS A 108 -3.01 18.44 16.95
C LYS A 108 -2.73 19.56 15.95
N GLN A 109 -3.79 20.14 15.41
CA GLN A 109 -3.72 21.24 14.44
C GLN A 109 -3.20 22.52 15.09
N ASP A 110 -2.55 23.36 14.30
CA ASP A 110 -2.12 24.71 14.67
C ASP A 110 -1.18 24.78 15.90
N LEU A 111 -0.57 23.66 16.29
CA LEU A 111 0.32 23.57 17.44
C LEU A 111 1.59 24.40 17.24
N PHE A 112 2.14 24.39 16.02
CA PHE A 112 3.43 24.99 15.69
C PHE A 112 3.32 26.41 15.13
N ILE A 113 2.24 27.14 15.44
CA ILE A 113 2.14 28.57 15.13
C ILE A 113 3.27 29.33 15.82
N ALA A 114 3.95 30.18 15.06
CA ALA A 114 5.15 30.91 15.41
C ALA A 114 4.85 32.22 16.17
N SER A 115 4.03 32.17 17.22
CA SER A 115 3.55 33.39 17.91
C SER A 115 4.66 34.22 18.56
N SER A 116 5.83 33.63 18.83
CA SER A 116 7.03 34.32 19.32
C SER A 116 8.29 33.52 19.04
N VAL A 117 9.45 34.18 19.04
CA VAL A 117 10.77 33.52 18.94
C VAL A 117 10.99 32.52 20.06
N ALA A 118 10.56 32.84 21.29
CA ALA A 118 10.68 31.94 22.42
C ALA A 118 9.87 30.65 22.22
N LYS A 119 8.66 30.76 21.67
CA LYS A 119 7.84 29.58 21.33
C LYS A 119 8.48 28.75 20.23
N LEU A 120 9.00 29.38 19.18
CA LEU A 120 9.71 28.70 18.10
C LEU A 120 10.88 27.85 18.64
N ILE A 121 11.73 28.45 19.50
CA ILE A 121 12.85 27.74 20.13
C ILE A 121 12.34 26.58 20.99
N ASN A 122 11.35 26.84 21.83
CA ASN A 122 10.76 25.81 22.69
C ASN A 122 10.19 24.63 21.87
N ASP A 123 9.51 24.90 20.76
CA ASP A 123 8.92 23.87 19.91
C ASP A 123 10.01 23.01 19.24
N LEU A 124 11.09 23.64 18.77
CA LEU A 124 12.24 22.93 18.18
C LEU A 124 12.99 22.06 19.21
N ASP A 125 13.05 22.50 20.47
CA ASP A 125 13.68 21.75 21.56
C ASP A 125 12.79 20.62 22.09
N THR A 126 11.47 20.81 22.07
CA THR A 126 10.50 19.90 22.69
C THR A 126 10.07 18.77 21.77
N TYR A 127 9.85 19.06 20.48
CA TYR A 127 9.22 18.12 19.55
C TYR A 127 10.22 17.47 18.62
N THR A 128 9.96 16.22 18.25
CA THR A 128 10.80 15.48 17.32
C THR A 128 10.63 15.99 15.89
N VAL A 129 11.72 15.98 15.14
CA VAL A 129 11.69 16.22 13.70
C VAL A 129 11.08 15.00 13.00
N GLY A 130 10.19 15.21 12.05
CA GLY A 130 9.57 14.16 11.27
C GLY A 130 10.59 13.41 10.42
N GLU A 131 10.58 12.08 10.51
CA GLU A 131 11.41 11.19 9.69
C GLU A 131 10.66 10.70 8.45
N TYR A 132 9.32 10.69 8.52
CA TYR A 132 8.44 10.24 7.46
C TYR A 132 7.33 11.25 7.21
N LEU A 133 6.96 11.40 5.93
CA LEU A 133 5.72 12.03 5.51
C LEU A 133 4.68 10.93 5.32
N TYR A 134 3.73 10.87 6.25
CA TYR A 134 2.59 9.97 6.17
C TYR A 134 1.50 10.60 5.33
N THR A 135 0.96 9.88 4.36
CA THR A 135 -0.05 10.39 3.44
C THR A 135 -1.23 9.44 3.34
N ILE A 136 -2.42 10.02 3.13
CA ILE A 136 -3.64 9.28 2.81
C ILE A 136 -4.19 9.84 1.51
N LEU A 137 -4.30 8.96 0.52
CA LEU A 137 -4.86 9.25 -0.79
C LEU A 137 -6.28 8.68 -0.88
N ALA A 138 -7.21 9.43 -1.46
CA ALA A 138 -8.52 8.94 -1.85
C ALA A 138 -8.55 8.67 -3.35
N THR A 139 -8.80 7.43 -3.73
CA THR A 139 -8.91 7.00 -5.13
C THR A 139 -10.38 6.73 -5.45
N PRO A 140 -10.98 7.44 -6.42
CA PRO A 140 -12.34 7.14 -6.88
C PRO A 140 -12.42 5.73 -7.47
N LEU A 141 -13.58 5.07 -7.36
CA LEU A 141 -13.82 3.76 -7.98
C LEU A 141 -14.07 3.86 -9.50
N VAL A 142 -13.13 4.48 -10.21
CA VAL A 142 -13.13 4.63 -11.68
C VAL A 142 -11.76 4.22 -12.19
N PRO A 143 -11.66 3.31 -13.19
CA PRO A 143 -10.38 2.91 -13.76
C PRO A 143 -9.57 4.13 -14.23
N LYS A 144 -8.28 4.15 -13.89
CA LYS A 144 -7.33 5.21 -14.25
C LYS A 144 -7.63 6.60 -13.65
N ALA A 145 -8.60 6.72 -12.74
CA ALA A 145 -8.80 7.97 -12.01
C ALA A 145 -7.56 8.30 -11.17
N SER A 146 -7.14 9.56 -11.20
CA SER A 146 -6.01 10.00 -10.39
C SER A 146 -6.41 10.02 -8.91
N PRO A 147 -5.53 9.51 -8.01
CA PRO A 147 -5.75 9.63 -6.58
C PRO A 147 -5.66 11.10 -6.13
N PHE A 148 -6.45 11.46 -5.12
CA PHE A 148 -6.43 12.79 -4.51
C PHE A 148 -5.80 12.71 -3.12
N CYS A 149 -4.80 13.53 -2.81
CA CYS A 149 -4.22 13.57 -1.46
C CYS A 149 -5.18 14.28 -0.50
N ILE A 150 -5.81 13.51 0.40
CA ILE A 150 -6.81 14.05 1.33
C ILE A 150 -6.20 14.48 2.66
N PHE A 151 -5.05 13.90 3.02
CA PHE A 151 -4.43 14.14 4.31
C PHE A 151 -2.94 13.80 4.25
N TYR A 152 -2.14 14.58 4.97
CA TYR A 152 -0.76 14.24 5.25
C TYR A 152 -0.32 14.76 6.61
N MET A 153 0.70 14.12 7.21
CA MET A 153 1.33 14.55 8.45
C MET A 153 2.79 14.10 8.51
N CYS A 154 3.63 14.86 9.21
CA CYS A 154 4.95 14.40 9.63
C CYS A 154 4.81 13.38 10.76
N THR A 155 5.64 12.33 10.73
CA THR A 155 5.68 11.32 11.78
C THR A 155 7.10 10.83 12.03
N ASP A 156 7.39 10.50 13.29
CA ASP A 156 8.56 9.74 13.71
C ASP A 156 8.25 8.23 13.78
N ASN A 157 7.13 7.83 13.17
CA ASN A 157 6.68 6.46 13.12
C ASN A 157 6.53 5.82 14.52
N LYS A 158 6.02 6.58 15.51
CA LYS A 158 5.72 6.06 16.87
C LYS A 158 4.23 5.90 17.20
N PHE A 159 3.33 6.20 16.26
CA PHE A 159 1.90 5.98 16.46
C PHE A 159 1.58 4.49 16.61
N THR A 160 0.45 4.19 17.25
CA THR A 160 -0.02 2.83 17.54
C THR A 160 -1.11 2.39 16.57
N HIS A 161 -1.47 1.11 16.61
CA HIS A 161 -2.61 0.59 15.84
C HIS A 161 -3.96 1.18 16.30
N GLU A 162 -4.08 1.57 17.58
CA GLU A 162 -5.27 2.26 18.09
C GLU A 162 -5.41 3.66 17.49
N ASP A 163 -4.29 4.38 17.31
CA ASP A 163 -4.28 5.68 16.62
C ASP A 163 -4.76 5.56 15.17
N VAL A 164 -4.34 4.50 14.48
CA VAL A 164 -4.77 4.19 13.11
C VAL A 164 -6.28 3.93 13.06
N LEU A 165 -6.81 3.10 13.96
CA LEU A 165 -8.25 2.81 14.02
C LEU A 165 -9.09 4.06 14.32
N ARG A 166 -8.64 4.91 15.25
CA ARG A 166 -9.31 6.17 15.58
C ARG A 166 -9.29 7.13 14.37
N ARG A 167 -8.16 7.21 13.67
CA ARG A 167 -8.00 8.00 12.45
C ARG A 167 -8.93 7.56 11.33
N TRP A 168 -8.97 6.27 11.02
CA TRP A 168 -9.86 5.73 9.99
C TRP A 168 -11.32 6.07 10.29
N ARG A 169 -11.79 5.79 11.51
CA ARG A 169 -13.16 6.11 11.94
C ARG A 169 -13.47 7.60 11.80
N TYR A 170 -12.55 8.46 12.24
CA TYR A 170 -12.73 9.90 12.13
C TYR A 170 -12.83 10.36 10.67
N ILE A 171 -11.89 9.95 9.81
CA ILE A 171 -11.86 10.33 8.38
C ILE A 171 -13.11 9.82 7.67
N GLU A 172 -13.49 8.57 7.90
CA GLU A 172 -14.69 7.96 7.31
C GLU A 172 -15.96 8.69 7.73
N THR A 173 -16.07 9.09 9.00
CA THR A 173 -17.20 9.88 9.49
C THR A 173 -17.26 11.25 8.80
N GLN A 174 -16.12 11.94 8.67
CA GLN A 174 -16.08 13.25 7.99
C GLN A 174 -16.44 13.13 6.51
N LEU A 175 -15.98 12.07 5.82
CA LEU A 175 -16.33 11.80 4.43
C LEU A 175 -17.81 11.45 4.27
N ALA A 176 -18.36 10.62 5.16
CA ALA A 176 -19.77 10.26 5.15
C ALA A 176 -20.68 11.48 5.33
N ASN A 177 -20.32 12.41 6.23
CA ASN A 177 -21.03 13.68 6.41
C ASN A 177 -21.03 14.56 5.15
N ALA A 178 -20.02 14.41 4.29
CA ALA A 178 -19.93 15.08 2.99
C ALA A 178 -20.59 14.28 1.84
N GLY A 179 -21.25 13.17 2.14
CA GLY A 179 -21.90 12.30 1.17
C GLY A 179 -20.95 11.36 0.42
N ILE A 180 -19.74 11.15 0.91
CA ILE A 180 -18.73 10.25 0.32
C ILE A 180 -18.68 8.94 1.09
N THR A 181 -18.86 7.82 0.40
CA THR A 181 -18.69 6.48 0.98
C THR A 181 -17.25 5.99 0.82
N VAL A 182 -16.61 5.61 1.92
CA VAL A 182 -15.34 4.87 1.88
C VAL A 182 -15.64 3.40 1.70
N VAL A 183 -15.13 2.80 0.62
CA VAL A 183 -15.37 1.38 0.30
C VAL A 183 -14.29 0.49 0.88
N ALA A 184 -13.06 0.97 0.93
CA ALA A 184 -11.93 0.23 1.49
C ALA A 184 -10.83 1.15 2.02
N ASN A 185 -10.08 0.65 3.00
CA ASN A 185 -8.81 1.18 3.47
C ASN A 185 -7.71 0.21 3.04
N ALA A 186 -6.83 0.69 2.17
CA ALA A 186 -5.67 0.00 1.68
C ALA A 186 -4.41 0.48 2.40
N SER A 187 -3.54 -0.45 2.81
CA SER A 187 -2.27 -0.10 3.44
C SER A 187 -1.19 -1.16 3.24
N ASP A 188 0.07 -0.78 3.49
CA ASP A 188 1.21 -1.69 3.46
C ASP A 188 1.20 -2.63 4.68
N GLY A 189 2.05 -3.65 4.64
CA GLY A 189 2.24 -4.63 5.69
C GLY A 189 3.11 -4.14 6.86
N ASP A 190 3.00 -2.87 7.26
CA ASP A 190 3.53 -2.35 8.53
C ASP A 190 2.81 -3.04 9.70
N PRO A 191 3.52 -3.45 10.77
CA PRO A 191 2.90 -4.17 11.88
C PRO A 191 1.72 -3.47 12.54
N ARG A 192 1.70 -2.14 12.63
CA ARG A 192 0.60 -1.38 13.24
C ARG A 192 -0.62 -1.34 12.34
N LEU A 193 -0.39 -1.13 11.05
CA LEU A 193 -1.44 -1.11 10.03
C LEU A 193 -2.06 -2.51 9.89
N LEU A 194 -1.23 -3.56 9.86
CA LEU A 194 -1.70 -4.95 9.89
C LEU A 194 -2.49 -5.29 11.16
N THR A 195 -2.06 -4.78 12.32
CA THR A 195 -2.79 -4.99 13.58
C THR A 195 -4.14 -4.27 13.54
N ALA A 196 -4.19 -3.02 13.07
CA ALA A 196 -5.43 -2.29 12.88
C ALA A 196 -6.39 -3.01 11.90
N MET A 197 -5.87 -3.51 10.77
CA MET A 197 -6.66 -4.32 9.84
C MET A 197 -7.21 -5.58 10.49
N LYS A 198 -6.39 -6.32 11.26
CA LYS A 198 -6.85 -7.53 11.98
C LYS A 198 -7.93 -7.22 12.99
N CYS A 199 -7.76 -6.17 13.80
CA CYS A 199 -8.77 -5.72 14.76
C CYS A 199 -10.08 -5.35 14.07
N ARG A 200 -10.02 -4.60 12.96
CA ARG A 200 -11.21 -4.19 12.21
C ARG A 200 -11.93 -5.36 11.54
N THR A 201 -11.17 -6.32 11.00
CA THR A 201 -11.72 -7.50 10.30
C THR A 201 -12.09 -8.65 11.22
N GLY A 202 -11.89 -8.52 12.54
CA GLY A 202 -12.17 -9.57 13.52
C GLY A 202 -11.31 -10.81 13.34
N LEU A 203 -10.04 -10.66 12.91
CA LEU A 203 -9.12 -11.78 12.69
C LEU A 203 -8.19 -12.04 13.90
N PRO A 204 -8.03 -13.30 14.34
CA PRO A 204 -8.72 -14.51 13.88
C PRO A 204 -10.13 -14.59 14.46
N ARG A 205 -11.05 -15.19 13.70
CA ARG A 205 -12.40 -15.46 14.17
C ARG A 205 -12.45 -16.74 15.00
N GLU A 206 -13.10 -16.68 16.15
CA GLU A 206 -13.26 -17.85 17.04
C GLU A 206 -14.31 -18.84 16.51
N ALA A 207 -15.30 -18.36 15.74
CA ALA A 207 -16.42 -19.15 15.23
C ALA A 207 -16.53 -19.13 13.69
N PRO A 208 -16.98 -20.21 13.05
CA PRO A 208 -17.23 -20.25 11.60
C PRO A 208 -18.18 -19.14 11.13
N CYS A 209 -17.91 -18.54 9.97
CA CYS A 209 -18.85 -17.61 9.34
C CYS A 209 -20.12 -18.34 8.89
N LYS A 210 -21.28 -17.95 9.45
CA LYS A 210 -22.58 -18.57 9.08
C LYS A 210 -22.99 -18.28 7.63
N VAL A 211 -22.61 -17.13 7.10
CA VAL A 211 -23.03 -16.65 5.77
C VAL A 211 -22.16 -17.22 4.65
N TYR A 212 -20.84 -17.17 4.83
CA TYR A 212 -19.86 -17.55 3.79
C TYR A 212 -19.24 -18.93 4.02
N GLY A 213 -19.64 -19.63 5.08
CA GLY A 213 -19.19 -20.98 5.40
C GLY A 213 -17.95 -21.04 6.30
N PRO A 214 -17.52 -22.25 6.68
CA PRO A 214 -16.51 -22.47 7.72
C PRO A 214 -15.09 -22.07 7.32
N HIS A 215 -14.85 -21.85 6.03
CA HIS A 215 -13.54 -21.44 5.51
C HIS A 215 -13.39 -19.91 5.40
N PHE A 216 -14.46 -19.16 5.62
CA PHE A 216 -14.39 -17.70 5.64
C PHE A 216 -14.03 -17.21 7.03
N VAL A 217 -12.81 -16.69 7.16
CA VAL A 217 -12.18 -16.38 8.45
C VAL A 217 -12.41 -14.96 8.94
N ALA A 218 -12.85 -14.05 8.07
CA ALA A 218 -13.09 -12.65 8.44
C ALA A 218 -14.52 -12.42 8.97
N GLU A 219 -14.69 -11.35 9.73
CA GLU A 219 -15.99 -10.75 10.01
C GLU A 219 -16.13 -9.51 9.12
N LEU A 220 -17.07 -9.57 8.18
CA LEU A 220 -17.43 -8.43 7.34
C LEU A 220 -18.59 -7.71 8.02
N GLY A 221 -18.32 -6.55 8.60
CA GLY A 221 -19.33 -5.61 9.08
C GLY A 221 -19.69 -4.58 8.00
N ASP A 222 -20.40 -3.52 8.41
CA ASP A 222 -20.69 -2.34 7.57
C ASP A 222 -19.49 -1.40 7.41
N ASP A 223 -18.40 -1.72 8.10
CA ASP A 223 -17.11 -1.05 8.02
C ASP A 223 -16.48 -1.16 6.61
N ALA A 224 -15.67 -0.16 6.26
CA ALA A 224 -14.87 -0.21 5.04
C ALA A 224 -13.91 -1.41 5.04
N LEU A 225 -13.74 -2.05 3.88
CA LEU A 225 -12.92 -3.24 3.73
C LEU A 225 -11.44 -2.94 3.97
N CYS A 226 -10.74 -3.78 4.71
CA CYS A 226 -9.27 -3.70 4.79
C CYS A 226 -8.62 -4.45 3.63
N ILE A 227 -7.76 -3.77 2.87
CA ILE A 227 -7.00 -4.36 1.76
C ILE A 227 -5.51 -4.18 2.02
N GLN A 228 -4.76 -5.27 2.00
CA GLN A 228 -3.29 -5.18 2.06
C GLN A 228 -2.72 -4.96 0.65
N ASP A 229 -1.62 -4.21 0.55
CA ASP A 229 -0.86 -4.14 -0.69
C ASP A 229 -0.39 -5.54 -1.16
N SER A 230 -0.94 -5.96 -2.30
CA SER A 230 -0.69 -7.26 -2.91
C SER A 230 0.69 -7.36 -3.58
N ILE A 231 1.26 -6.26 -4.05
CA ILE A 231 2.63 -6.22 -4.59
C ILE A 231 3.61 -6.54 -3.47
N HIS A 232 3.45 -5.89 -2.32
CA HIS A 232 4.25 -6.16 -1.12
C HIS A 232 4.06 -7.59 -0.60
N LEU A 233 2.83 -8.13 -0.63
CA LEU A 233 2.56 -9.52 -0.28
C LEU A 233 3.33 -10.50 -1.18
N ILE A 234 3.26 -10.33 -2.51
CA ILE A 234 3.98 -11.18 -3.46
C ILE A 234 5.49 -11.07 -3.28
N ASN A 235 6.03 -9.87 -3.05
CA ASN A 235 7.46 -9.70 -2.75
C ASN A 235 7.86 -10.39 -1.45
N LYS A 236 7.03 -10.39 -0.40
CA LYS A 236 7.27 -11.17 0.83
C LYS A 236 7.32 -12.68 0.57
N LEU A 237 6.47 -13.19 -0.32
CA LEU A 237 6.50 -14.59 -0.76
C LEU A 237 7.81 -14.89 -1.53
N ARG A 238 8.15 -14.06 -2.52
CA ARG A 238 9.42 -14.16 -3.25
C ARG A 238 10.63 -14.15 -2.31
N HIS A 239 10.70 -13.21 -1.37
CA HIS A 239 11.83 -13.14 -0.43
C HIS A 239 11.91 -14.38 0.44
N SER A 240 10.77 -14.94 0.86
CA SER A 240 10.77 -16.17 1.65
C SER A 240 11.26 -17.38 0.84
N LEU A 241 10.98 -17.43 -0.47
CA LEU A 241 11.52 -18.43 -1.39
C LEU A 241 13.03 -18.29 -1.62
N LEU A 242 13.53 -17.05 -1.71
CA LEU A 242 14.93 -16.75 -2.00
C LEU A 242 15.83 -16.75 -0.76
N ASP A 243 15.28 -16.68 0.44
CA ASP A 243 16.03 -16.66 1.69
C ASP A 243 16.68 -18.03 1.95
N PRO A 244 18.02 -18.14 1.90
CA PRO A 244 18.71 -19.42 2.10
C PRO A 244 18.57 -19.96 3.53
N LYS A 245 18.15 -19.14 4.50
CA LYS A 245 17.94 -19.54 5.90
C LYS A 245 16.54 -20.11 6.14
N LYS A 246 15.60 -19.93 5.19
CA LYS A 246 14.23 -20.43 5.32
C LYS A 246 14.08 -21.78 4.64
N HIS A 247 13.66 -22.77 5.43
CA HIS A 247 13.19 -24.05 4.92
C HIS A 247 11.68 -24.02 4.83
N MET A 248 11.14 -24.06 3.60
CA MET A 248 9.72 -23.99 3.35
C MET A 248 9.18 -25.32 2.84
N TYR A 249 7.99 -25.69 3.31
CA TYR A 249 7.32 -26.93 2.95
C TYR A 249 5.84 -26.66 2.65
N LEU A 250 5.29 -27.38 1.68
CA LEU A 250 3.87 -27.43 1.40
C LEU A 250 3.41 -28.89 1.47
N GLY A 251 2.79 -29.27 2.59
CA GLY A 251 2.57 -30.68 2.91
C GLY A 251 3.90 -31.44 2.99
N ASN A 252 4.05 -32.46 2.15
CA ASN A 252 5.27 -33.27 2.08
C ASN A 252 6.27 -32.77 1.01
N PHE A 253 5.98 -31.65 0.34
CA PHE A 253 6.82 -31.12 -0.73
C PHE A 253 7.71 -30.00 -0.22
N THR A 254 9.00 -30.05 -0.57
CA THR A 254 9.95 -28.97 -0.29
C THR A 254 9.78 -27.83 -1.30
N ILE A 255 9.89 -26.60 -0.81
CA ILE A 255 9.97 -25.40 -1.64
C ILE A 255 11.38 -24.84 -1.51
N ALA A 256 12.07 -24.64 -2.62
CA ALA A 256 13.45 -24.15 -2.61
C ALA A 256 13.82 -23.37 -3.87
N SER A 257 14.59 -22.29 -3.69
CA SER A 257 15.17 -21.51 -4.79
C SER A 257 16.29 -22.24 -5.53
N SER A 258 16.91 -23.26 -4.93
CA SER A 258 17.89 -24.11 -5.62
C SER A 258 17.29 -24.84 -6.82
N LEU A 259 16.01 -25.21 -6.76
CA LEU A 259 15.29 -25.84 -7.87
C LEU A 259 15.12 -24.88 -9.06
N LEU A 260 14.97 -23.58 -8.79
CA LEU A 260 14.96 -22.54 -9.83
C LEU A 260 16.34 -22.35 -10.46
N LYS A 261 17.41 -22.48 -9.67
CA LYS A 261 18.79 -22.45 -10.20
C LYS A 261 19.07 -23.66 -11.10
N GLN A 262 18.65 -24.85 -10.69
CA GLN A 262 18.73 -26.05 -11.52
C GLN A 262 17.97 -25.87 -12.84
N MET A 263 16.76 -25.30 -12.80
CA MET A 263 16.03 -24.98 -14.04
C MET A 263 16.79 -23.99 -14.93
N MET A 264 17.52 -23.02 -14.36
CA MET A 264 18.35 -22.11 -15.16
C MET A 264 19.56 -22.80 -15.79
N ASP A 265 20.08 -23.85 -15.16
CA ASP A 265 21.25 -24.59 -15.66
C ASP A 265 20.88 -25.62 -16.73
N TYR A 266 19.73 -26.28 -16.59
CA TYR A 266 19.31 -27.40 -17.46
C TYR A 266 18.15 -27.08 -18.40
N GLY A 267 17.42 -26.00 -18.15
CA GLY A 267 16.21 -25.63 -18.89
C GLY A 267 16.47 -24.65 -20.05
N ASP A 268 15.51 -24.54 -20.95
CA ASP A 268 15.55 -23.59 -22.06
C ASP A 268 15.38 -22.12 -21.59
N LYS A 269 16.42 -21.32 -21.82
CA LYS A 269 16.46 -19.88 -21.54
C LYS A 269 15.35 -19.08 -22.21
N SER A 270 14.95 -19.49 -23.42
CA SER A 270 13.88 -18.83 -24.18
C SER A 270 12.51 -18.98 -23.51
N VAL A 271 12.32 -20.05 -22.73
CA VAL A 271 11.11 -20.35 -21.96
C VAL A 271 11.17 -19.67 -20.59
N HIS A 272 12.19 -19.98 -19.78
CA HIS A 272 12.20 -19.52 -18.39
C HIS A 272 12.56 -18.03 -18.25
N LYS A 273 13.31 -17.43 -19.18
CA LYS A 273 13.67 -15.99 -19.24
C LYS A 273 14.36 -15.39 -17.99
N LEU A 274 14.60 -16.18 -16.94
CA LEU A 274 15.27 -15.77 -15.70
C LEU A 274 16.75 -15.48 -15.90
N ASN A 275 17.22 -14.38 -15.32
CA ASN A 275 18.64 -14.04 -15.15
C ASN A 275 19.09 -14.31 -13.70
N PRO A 276 20.40 -14.50 -13.45
CA PRO A 276 20.91 -14.72 -12.09
C PRO A 276 20.50 -13.63 -11.10
N SER A 277 20.40 -12.38 -11.57
CA SER A 277 19.94 -11.24 -10.77
C SER A 277 18.48 -11.34 -10.31
N ASP A 278 17.62 -12.05 -11.05
CA ASP A 278 16.20 -12.19 -10.70
C ASP A 278 16.03 -13.04 -9.41
N LEU A 279 16.98 -13.93 -9.14
CA LEU A 279 17.04 -14.78 -7.95
C LEU A 279 17.95 -14.19 -6.84
N ASN A 280 18.33 -12.92 -6.93
CA ASN A 280 19.15 -12.28 -5.91
C ASN A 280 18.29 -11.93 -4.67
N PRO A 281 18.59 -12.49 -3.47
CA PRO A 281 17.84 -12.22 -2.25
C PRO A 281 18.08 -10.81 -1.67
N LEU A 282 19.11 -10.09 -2.14
CA LEU A 282 19.42 -8.73 -1.66
C LEU A 282 18.52 -7.66 -2.31
N ASP A 283 18.01 -7.92 -3.52
CA ASP A 283 17.13 -6.98 -4.22
C ASP A 283 15.67 -7.19 -3.78
N LYS A 284 15.29 -6.42 -2.76
CA LYS A 284 13.98 -6.53 -2.11
C LYS A 284 12.88 -5.64 -2.69
N MET A 285 13.25 -4.67 -3.53
CA MET A 285 12.32 -3.65 -3.99
C MET A 285 11.81 -3.92 -5.40
N LYS A 286 12.56 -4.63 -6.25
CA LYS A 286 12.11 -4.89 -7.62
C LYS A 286 11.00 -5.92 -7.69
N PHE A 287 9.95 -5.55 -8.42
CA PHE A 287 8.80 -6.43 -8.67
C PHE A 287 8.90 -7.22 -9.98
N ASP A 288 9.64 -6.73 -10.99
CA ASP A 288 9.81 -7.43 -12.28
C ASP A 288 10.27 -8.90 -12.13
N PRO A 289 11.21 -9.25 -11.22
CA PRO A 289 11.57 -10.65 -11.01
C PRO A 289 10.39 -11.51 -10.52
N SER A 290 9.51 -10.95 -9.68
CA SER A 290 8.30 -11.64 -9.21
C SER A 290 7.37 -11.94 -10.39
N ILE A 291 7.18 -10.99 -11.33
CA ILE A 291 6.36 -11.20 -12.52
C ILE A 291 6.90 -12.36 -13.37
N LYS A 292 8.21 -12.40 -13.61
CA LYS A 292 8.84 -13.49 -14.37
C LYS A 292 8.61 -14.85 -13.70
N LEU A 293 8.85 -14.93 -12.39
CA LEU A 293 8.66 -16.15 -11.59
C LEU A 293 7.22 -16.67 -11.63
N MET A 294 6.24 -15.79 -11.79
CA MET A 294 4.82 -16.12 -11.86
C MET A 294 4.33 -16.43 -13.29
N SER A 295 5.19 -16.41 -14.31
CA SER A 295 4.80 -16.72 -15.69
C SER A 295 4.42 -18.21 -15.85
N SER A 296 3.34 -18.50 -16.58
CA SER A 296 2.87 -19.88 -16.77
C SER A 296 3.92 -20.76 -17.44
N GLU A 297 4.56 -20.24 -18.49
CA GLU A 297 5.62 -20.91 -19.24
C GLU A 297 6.74 -21.40 -18.31
N LEU A 298 7.20 -20.53 -17.41
CA LEU A 298 8.24 -20.88 -16.44
C LEU A 298 7.75 -21.92 -15.44
N ILE A 299 6.55 -21.75 -14.89
CA ILE A 299 5.99 -22.64 -13.88
C ILE A 299 5.83 -24.06 -14.42
N GLU A 300 5.35 -24.19 -15.66
CA GLU A 300 5.19 -25.46 -16.35
C GLU A 300 6.55 -26.09 -16.64
N HIS A 301 7.47 -25.30 -17.21
CA HIS A 301 8.84 -25.73 -17.51
C HIS A 301 9.62 -26.22 -16.28
N LEU A 302 9.43 -25.57 -15.12
CA LEU A 302 10.02 -26.01 -13.85
C LEU A 302 9.52 -27.41 -13.45
N GLY A 303 8.24 -27.69 -13.69
CA GLY A 303 7.62 -28.99 -13.40
C GLY A 303 8.12 -30.11 -14.31
N GLU A 304 8.46 -29.77 -15.55
CA GLU A 304 8.93 -30.72 -16.57
C GLU A 304 10.43 -31.03 -16.43
N VAL A 305 11.26 -30.00 -16.21
CA VAL A 305 12.73 -30.12 -16.28
C VAL A 305 13.36 -30.55 -14.95
N VAL A 306 12.77 -30.18 -13.81
CA VAL A 306 13.39 -30.38 -12.49
C VAL A 306 12.58 -31.37 -11.66
N PRO A 307 13.06 -32.62 -11.48
CA PRO A 307 12.39 -33.60 -10.63
C PRO A 307 12.23 -33.12 -9.18
N GLY A 308 11.08 -33.40 -8.57
CA GLY A 308 10.79 -32.98 -7.19
C GLY A 308 10.40 -31.51 -7.02
N SER A 309 10.22 -30.75 -8.11
CA SER A 309 9.87 -29.33 -8.06
C SER A 309 8.41 -29.02 -7.74
N ASN A 310 7.56 -30.04 -7.57
CA ASN A 310 6.12 -29.92 -7.34
C ASN A 310 5.73 -28.91 -6.24
N GLY A 311 6.50 -28.87 -5.14
CA GLY A 311 6.29 -27.91 -4.06
C GLY A 311 6.52 -26.46 -4.50
N THR A 312 7.65 -26.19 -5.14
CA THR A 312 7.97 -24.86 -5.70
C THR A 312 6.98 -24.46 -6.80
N VAL A 313 6.59 -25.39 -7.68
CA VAL A 313 5.57 -25.15 -8.71
C VAL A 313 4.24 -24.73 -8.08
N ALA A 314 3.77 -25.45 -7.06
CA ALA A 314 2.55 -25.09 -6.35
C ALA A 314 2.66 -23.72 -5.66
N TYR A 315 3.81 -23.41 -5.06
CA TYR A 315 4.09 -22.13 -4.43
C TYR A 315 4.03 -20.96 -5.42
N LEU A 316 4.65 -21.10 -6.59
CA LEU A 316 4.60 -20.09 -7.66
C LEU A 316 3.20 -19.94 -8.25
N LYS A 317 2.42 -21.03 -8.35
CA LYS A 317 1.00 -20.97 -8.73
C LYS A 317 0.19 -20.16 -7.72
N VAL A 318 0.42 -20.33 -6.41
CA VAL A 318 -0.22 -19.49 -5.38
C VAL A 318 0.14 -18.02 -5.55
N MET A 319 1.43 -17.69 -5.75
CA MET A 319 1.85 -16.31 -6.03
C MET A 319 1.13 -15.75 -7.27
N ARG A 320 1.05 -16.53 -8.35
CA ARG A 320 0.33 -16.16 -9.57
C ARG A 320 -1.15 -15.91 -9.30
N LEU A 321 -1.84 -16.79 -8.58
CA LEU A 321 -3.26 -16.60 -8.25
C LEU A 321 -3.51 -15.30 -7.49
N ILE A 322 -2.63 -14.93 -6.55
CA ILE A 322 -2.71 -13.64 -5.83
C ILE A 322 -2.54 -12.47 -6.82
N TYR A 323 -1.56 -12.55 -7.72
CA TYR A 323 -1.33 -11.52 -8.74
C TYR A 323 -2.55 -11.34 -9.66
N GLN A 324 -3.11 -12.44 -10.16
CA GLN A 324 -4.30 -12.39 -11.01
C GLN A 324 -5.50 -11.80 -10.25
N ALA A 325 -5.70 -12.24 -9.00
CA ALA A 325 -6.81 -11.78 -8.18
C ALA A 325 -6.81 -10.26 -7.94
N PHE A 326 -5.65 -9.66 -7.65
CA PHE A 326 -5.60 -8.30 -7.09
C PHE A 326 -4.85 -7.27 -7.94
N ILE A 327 -4.02 -7.69 -8.90
CA ILE A 327 -3.14 -6.76 -9.64
C ILE A 327 -3.43 -6.77 -11.14
N GLU A 328 -3.69 -7.94 -11.74
CA GLU A 328 -3.89 -8.03 -13.18
C GLU A 328 -5.17 -7.28 -13.59
N GLU A 329 -5.07 -6.23 -14.41
CA GLU A 329 -6.21 -5.35 -14.74
C GLU A 329 -7.20 -6.03 -15.70
N ASN A 330 -6.69 -6.73 -16.71
CA ASN A 330 -7.46 -7.17 -17.88
C ASN A 330 -7.94 -8.63 -17.78
N ILE A 331 -8.52 -9.01 -16.64
CA ILE A 331 -9.10 -10.36 -16.47
C ILE A 331 -10.62 -10.33 -16.26
N PRO A 332 -11.35 -11.34 -16.79
CA PRO A 332 -12.78 -11.45 -16.55
C PRO A 332 -13.12 -11.58 -15.05
N PRO A 333 -14.24 -11.00 -14.57
CA PRO A 333 -14.63 -11.07 -13.16
C PRO A 333 -14.71 -12.49 -12.59
N LYS A 334 -15.23 -13.44 -13.36
CA LYS A 334 -15.30 -14.86 -12.95
C LYS A 334 -13.91 -15.45 -12.70
N THR A 335 -12.95 -15.15 -13.56
CA THR A 335 -11.56 -15.61 -13.41
C THR A 335 -10.93 -14.99 -12.15
N ARG A 336 -11.16 -13.69 -11.91
CA ARG A 336 -10.69 -13.00 -10.71
C ARG A 336 -11.22 -13.64 -9.43
N ILE A 337 -12.54 -13.85 -9.35
CA ILE A 337 -13.19 -14.49 -8.19
C ILE A 337 -12.66 -15.90 -7.98
N THR A 338 -12.49 -16.66 -9.07
CA THR A 338 -11.92 -18.01 -9.01
C THR A 338 -10.49 -17.96 -8.46
N ALA A 339 -9.67 -16.98 -8.85
CA ALA A 339 -8.31 -16.85 -8.34
C ALA A 339 -8.27 -16.54 -6.83
N ILE A 340 -9.22 -15.73 -6.32
CA ILE A 340 -9.37 -15.46 -4.88
C ILE A 340 -9.74 -16.76 -4.13
N TRP A 341 -10.66 -17.56 -4.67
CA TRP A 341 -11.18 -18.79 -4.02
C TRP A 341 -10.31 -20.03 -4.22
N ALA A 342 -9.45 -20.05 -5.25
CA ALA A 342 -8.59 -21.19 -5.56
C ALA A 342 -7.37 -21.32 -4.63
N LEU A 343 -7.15 -20.36 -3.73
CA LEU A 343 -6.17 -20.51 -2.65
C LEU A 343 -6.48 -21.80 -1.88
N PRO A 344 -5.49 -22.69 -1.72
CA PRO A 344 -5.74 -24.11 -1.54
C PRO A 344 -6.63 -24.37 -0.33
N LYS A 345 -7.70 -25.14 -0.56
CA LYS A 345 -8.40 -25.86 0.51
C LYS A 345 -7.33 -26.57 1.34
N PRO A 346 -7.25 -26.35 2.66
CA PRO A 346 -6.42 -27.21 3.50
C PRO A 346 -6.87 -28.64 3.21
N ALA A 347 -5.93 -29.49 2.81
CA ALA A 347 -6.21 -30.91 2.62
C ALA A 347 -6.83 -31.41 3.93
N CYS A 348 -8.12 -31.70 3.89
CA CYS A 348 -8.82 -32.34 4.97
C CYS A 348 -8.05 -33.64 5.24
N ARG A 349 -7.48 -33.80 6.44
CA ARG A 349 -6.89 -35.07 6.84
C ARG A 349 -8.00 -36.11 6.76
N THR A 350 -8.03 -36.90 5.69
CA THR A 350 -8.81 -38.12 5.64
C THR A 350 -8.24 -39.05 6.70
N SER A 351 -8.98 -39.15 7.81
CA SER A 351 -9.05 -40.29 8.72
C SER A 351 -7.83 -41.21 8.77
N VAL A 352 -6.97 -41.00 9.77
CA VAL A 352 -6.15 -42.09 10.29
C VAL A 352 -7.09 -42.97 11.12
N PRO A 353 -7.18 -44.29 10.88
CA PRO A 353 -7.97 -45.18 11.72
C PRO A 353 -7.40 -45.19 13.15
N SER A 354 -8.28 -44.95 14.11
CA SER A 354 -8.01 -45.08 15.54
C SER A 354 -7.76 -46.54 15.90
N THR A 355 -6.49 -46.95 15.93
CA THR A 355 -6.05 -48.16 16.64
C THR A 355 -4.68 -47.92 17.26
N CYS A 356 -4.64 -47.55 18.54
CA CYS A 356 -3.91 -48.28 19.59
C CYS A 356 -3.78 -47.48 20.88
N CYS A 357 -4.03 -48.20 21.98
CA CYS A 357 -3.64 -47.96 23.36
C CYS A 357 -4.39 -46.88 24.16
N GLU A 358 -5.54 -47.33 24.68
CA GLU A 358 -5.81 -47.29 26.12
C GLU A 358 -4.53 -47.58 26.93
N ARG A 359 -4.12 -46.64 27.79
CA ARG A 359 -3.80 -46.87 29.21
C ARG A 359 -3.33 -45.57 29.88
N CYS A 360 -3.69 -45.49 31.15
CA CYS A 360 -3.21 -44.56 32.19
C CYS A 360 -3.99 -43.24 32.38
N THR A 361 -5.19 -43.40 32.94
CA THR A 361 -5.60 -42.85 34.25
C THR A 361 -5.07 -41.49 34.70
N CYS A 362 -6.04 -40.61 34.89
CA CYS A 362 -6.07 -39.46 35.80
C CYS A 362 -5.26 -39.64 37.08
N LEU A 363 -4.44 -38.65 37.43
CA LEU A 363 -4.27 -38.21 38.80
C LEU A 363 -4.10 -36.68 38.79
N GLY A 364 -5.06 -36.01 39.43
CA GLY A 364 -4.98 -34.61 39.83
C GLY A 364 -4.10 -34.41 41.08
N PRO A 365 -4.15 -33.22 41.69
CA PRO A 365 -2.98 -32.53 42.25
C PRO A 365 -2.62 -32.94 43.68
N ARG A 366 -1.34 -32.75 44.02
CA ARG A 366 -0.86 -32.33 45.34
C ARG A 366 0.30 -31.37 45.18
#